data_AF-A0A1L8SNT3-F1
#
_entry.id   AF-A0A1L8SNT3-F1
#
_cell.length_a   1.000
_cell.length_b   1.000
_cell.length_c   1.000
_cell.angle_alpha   90.00
_cell.angle_beta   90.00
_cell.angle_gamma   90.00
#
_symmetry.space_group_name_H-M   'P 1'
#
loop_
_entity.id
_entity.type
_entity.pdbx_description
1 polymer ?
#
loop_
_entity_poly.entity_id
_entity_poly.type
_entity_poly.pdbx_seq_one_letter_code
_entity_poly.pdbx_strand_id
1 'polypeptide(L)' 'MGATETLSATVAPVDATDKSVKYSSSDEATATVTPVQGKVTAVKAGAATITATTTNGKTATCEITVNAPSEG' A
#
# COMPACT_ATOMS: atom_id res chain seq x y z
N MET A 1 12.02 -9.58 10.80
CA MET A 1 11.07 -10.23 9.85
C MET A 1 10.36 -9.13 9.08
N GLY A 2 10.11 -9.32 7.79
CA GLY A 2 9.52 -8.30 6.90
C GLY A 2 8.19 -7.79 7.46
N ALA A 3 8.13 -6.48 7.75
CA ALA A 3 6.93 -5.84 8.27
C ALA A 3 5.84 -5.89 7.20
N THR A 4 4.64 -6.35 7.57
CA THR A 4 3.47 -6.26 6.70
C THR A 4 2.47 -5.32 7.32
N GLU A 5 2.10 -4.28 6.58
CA GLU A 5 1.12 -3.29 6.98
C GLU A 5 -0.09 -3.38 6.06
N THR A 6 -1.30 -3.26 6.61
CA THR A 6 -2.51 -3.29 5.78
C THR A 6 -3.09 -1.89 5.70
N LEU A 7 -3.07 -1.31 4.52
CA LEU A 7 -3.66 0.01 4.27
C LEU A 7 -5.19 -0.14 4.26
N SER A 8 -5.85 0.46 5.24
CA SER A 8 -7.31 0.59 5.24
C SER A 8 -7.72 1.82 4.43
N ALA A 9 -8.11 1.63 3.16
CA ALA A 9 -8.84 2.67 2.43
C ALA A 9 -10.34 2.54 2.71
N THR A 10 -10.94 3.63 3.17
CA THR A 10 -12.39 3.70 3.36
C THR A 10 -13.01 4.38 2.15
N VAL A 11 -13.73 3.62 1.31
CA VAL A 11 -14.48 4.16 0.17
C VAL A 11 -15.88 4.56 0.65
N ALA A 12 -16.22 5.84 0.53
CA ALA A 12 -17.53 6.39 0.86
C ALA A 12 -18.27 6.84 -0.41
N PRO A 13 -19.60 6.63 -0.52
CA PRO A 13 -20.47 6.04 0.51
C PRO A 13 -20.24 4.53 0.71
N VAL A 14 -20.54 4.03 1.91
CA VAL A 14 -20.41 2.59 2.24
C VAL A 14 -21.29 1.70 1.37
N ASP A 15 -22.29 2.25 0.69
CA ASP A 15 -23.11 1.56 -0.31
C ASP A 15 -22.56 1.65 -1.74
N ALA A 16 -21.34 2.14 -1.94
CA ALA A 16 -20.70 2.10 -3.25
C ALA A 16 -20.64 0.65 -3.74
N THR A 17 -21.28 0.36 -4.88
CA THR A 17 -21.24 -0.95 -5.55
C THR A 17 -19.80 -1.31 -5.93
N ASP A 18 -19.01 -0.30 -6.30
CA ASP A 18 -17.60 -0.40 -6.66
C ASP A 18 -16.70 0.25 -5.62
N LYS A 19 -16.31 -0.52 -4.60
CA LYS A 19 -15.26 -0.15 -3.63
C LYS A 19 -13.86 -0.56 -4.09
N SER A 20 -13.71 -0.79 -5.39
CA SER A 20 -12.45 -1.19 -5.99
C SER A 20 -11.43 -0.06 -5.87
N VAL A 21 -10.46 -0.24 -4.97
CA VAL A 21 -9.27 0.60 -4.86
C VAL A 21 -8.12 -0.19 -5.45
N LYS A 22 -7.39 0.43 -6.38
CA LYS A 22 -6.20 -0.14 -6.98
C LYS A 22 -4.96 0.44 -6.31
N TYR A 23 -4.16 -0.41 -5.69
CA TYR A 23 -2.87 -0.03 -5.14
C TYR A 23 -1.74 -0.38 -6.11
N SER A 24 -0.71 0.45 -6.13
CA SER A 24 0.52 0.22 -6.89
C SER A 24 1.71 0.67 -6.06
N SER A 25 2.78 -0.13 -6.06
CA SER A 25 4.05 0.25 -5.46
C SER A 25 4.95 0.90 -6.51
N SER A 26 5.69 1.93 -6.12
CA SER A 26 6.76 2.49 -6.95
C SER A 26 7.98 1.58 -7.01
N ASP A 27 8.18 0.71 -6.01
CA ASP A 27 9.35 -0.16 -5.90
C ASP A 27 9.02 -1.46 -5.17
N GLU A 28 8.70 -2.50 -5.96
CA GLU A 28 8.38 -3.84 -5.47
C GLU A 28 9.60 -4.58 -4.88
N ALA A 29 10.83 -4.16 -5.17
CA ALA A 29 12.03 -4.74 -4.58
C ALA A 29 12.22 -4.29 -3.11
N THR A 30 11.70 -3.11 -2.78
CA THR A 30 11.72 -2.54 -1.42
C THR A 30 10.44 -2.89 -0.66
N ALA A 31 9.27 -2.63 -1.25
CA ALA A 31 7.97 -2.97 -0.67
C ALA A 31 6.95 -3.32 -1.75
N THR A 32 6.26 -4.46 -1.58
CA THR A 32 5.17 -4.87 -2.46
C THR A 32 3.83 -4.48 -1.87
N VAL A 33 2.81 -4.19 -2.69
CA VAL A 33 1.45 -3.93 -2.20
C VAL A 33 0.44 -4.78 -2.97
N THR A 34 -0.55 -5.30 -2.26
CA THR A 34 -1.64 -6.06 -2.89
C THR A 34 -2.63 -5.08 -3.51
N PRO A 35 -2.83 -5.11 -4.84
CA PRO A 35 -3.57 -4.09 -5.57
C PRO A 35 -5.04 -3.97 -5.17
N VAL A 36 -5.65 -4.98 -4.56
CA VAL A 36 -7.07 -4.97 -4.16
C VAL A 36 -7.24 -4.94 -2.64
N GLN A 37 -6.31 -5.56 -1.91
CA GLN A 37 -6.41 -5.73 -0.46
C GLN A 37 -5.69 -4.62 0.33
N GLY A 38 -4.85 -3.83 -0.33
CA GLY A 38 -4.07 -2.76 0.32
C GLY A 38 -2.96 -3.29 1.24
N LYS A 39 -2.67 -4.59 1.23
CA LYS A 39 -1.64 -5.20 2.07
C LYS A 39 -0.25 -4.91 1.52
N VAL A 40 0.51 -4.10 2.23
CA VAL A 40 1.91 -3.77 1.97
C VAL A 40 2.81 -4.80 2.67
N THR A 41 3.80 -5.31 1.96
CA THR A 41 4.81 -6.24 2.47
C THR A 41 6.19 -5.64 2.22
N ALA A 42 6.89 -5.32 3.30
CA ALA A 42 8.26 -4.86 3.25
C ALA A 42 9.20 -6.03 2.92
N VAL A 43 9.97 -5.88 1.85
CA VAL A 43 10.91 -6.88 1.34
C VAL A 43 12.33 -6.53 1.77
N LYS A 44 12.73 -5.27 1.58
CA LYS A 44 14.10 -4.80 1.82
C LYS A 44 14.08 -3.39 2.41
N ALA A 45 15.11 -3.06 3.19
CA ALA A 45 15.33 -1.71 3.68
C ALA A 45 15.49 -0.70 2.53
N GLY A 46 14.74 0.39 2.60
CA GLY A 46 14.65 1.40 1.55
C GLY A 46 13.39 2.26 1.70
N ALA A 47 13.14 3.14 0.73
CA ALA A 47 11.91 3.93 0.66
C ALA A 47 11.10 3.51 -0.57
N ALA A 48 9.80 3.30 -0.41
CA ALA A 48 8.87 2.96 -1.47
C ALA A 48 7.59 3.80 -1.32
N THR A 49 7.01 4.23 -2.44
CA THR A 49 5.77 5.01 -2.43
C THR A 49 4.64 4.17 -2.97
N ILE A 50 3.59 4.00 -2.15
CA ILE A 50 2.38 3.31 -2.53
C ILE A 50 1.34 4.33 -3.00
N THR A 51 0.81 4.13 -4.20
CA THR A 51 -0.28 4.94 -4.74
C THR A 51 -1.57 4.12 -4.77
N ALA A 52 -2.60 4.62 -4.10
CA ALA A 52 -3.94 4.09 -4.07
C ALA A 52 -4.84 4.92 -5.00
N THR A 53 -5.40 4.29 -6.02
CA THR A 53 -6.29 4.92 -7.00
C THR A 53 -7.65 4.26 -6.94
N THR A 54 -8.68 5.04 -6.65
CA THR A 54 -10.08 4.59 -6.69
C THR A 54 -10.59 4.54 -8.12
N THR A 55 -11.58 3.69 -8.38
CA THR A 55 -12.33 3.67 -9.65
C THR A 55 -12.96 5.01 -10.03
N ASN A 56 -13.26 5.84 -9.03
CA ASN A 56 -13.82 7.17 -9.21
C ASN A 56 -12.75 8.23 -9.61
N GLY A 57 -11.49 7.82 -9.81
CA GLY A 57 -10.40 8.71 -10.22
C GLY A 57 -9.73 9.47 -9.07
N LYS A 58 -10.12 9.24 -7.81
CA LYS A 58 -9.40 9.80 -6.66
C LYS A 58 -8.14 8.99 -6.38
N THR A 59 -7.04 9.68 -6.11
CA THR A 59 -5.76 9.08 -5.76
C THR A 59 -5.31 9.49 -4.36
N ALA A 60 -4.58 8.62 -3.69
CA ALA A 60 -3.89 8.86 -2.44
C ALA A 60 -2.50 8.22 -2.51
N THR A 61 -1.51 8.84 -1.89
CA THR A 61 -0.14 8.32 -1.86
C THR A 61 0.34 8.17 -0.42
N CYS A 62 0.99 7.05 -0.12
CA CYS A 62 1.63 6.78 1.15
C CYS A 62 3.10 6.45 0.91
N GLU A 63 4.00 7.19 1.54
CA GLU A 63 5.41 6.87 1.56
C GLU A 63 5.69 5.85 2.66
N ILE A 64 6.35 4.76 2.29
CA ILE A 64 6.70 3.64 3.15
C ILE A 64 8.22 3.62 3.26
N THR A 65 8.71 3.92 4.45
CA THR A 65 10.11 3.73 4.79
C THR A 65 10.27 2.37 5.45
N VAL A 66 10.96 1.45 4.78
CA VAL A 66 11.33 0.16 5.34
C VAL A 66 12.66 0.32 6.05
N ASN A 67 12.64 0.26 7.37
CA ASN A 67 13.85 0.15 8.16
C ASN A 67 14.31 -1.31 8.12
N ALA A 68 15.61 -1.54 7.93
CA ALA A 68 16.18 -2.86 8.15
C ALA A 68 15.82 -3.30 9.58
N PRO A 69 15.45 -4.57 9.81
CA PRO A 69 15.34 -5.05 11.17
C PRO A 69 16.69 -4.77 11.83
N SER A 70 16.71 -3.97 12.90
CA SER A 70 17.91 -3.80 13.69
C SER A 70 18.27 -5.18 14.21
N GLU A 71 19.33 -5.77 13.65
CA GLU A 71 19.95 -6.95 14.26
C GLU A 71 20.51 -6.48 15.59
N GLY A 72 19.76 -6.76 16.66
CA GLY A 72 20.19 -6.61 18.05
C GLY A 72 20.71 -7.92 18.57
#